data_AF-A0A1B1BID1-F1
#
_entry.id   AF-A0A1B1BID1-F1
#
_cell.length_a   1.000
_cell.length_b   1.000
_cell.length_c   1.000
_cell.angle_alpha   90.00
_cell.angle_beta   90.00
_cell.angle_gamma   90.00
#
_symmetry.space_group_name_H-M   'P 1'
#
loop_
_entity.id
_entity.type
_entity.pdbx_description
1 polymer ?
#
loop_
_entity_poly.entity_id
_entity_poly.type
_entity_poly.pdbx_seq_one_letter_code
_entity_poly.pdbx_strand_id
1 'polypeptide(L)'
;MAGKREPSDTPLNVARYKINREIPEAERPEEGEPDTNEAGQSMMEARAQYVEISIQQAIRRGDFDNLPGSGKPIPGLTDRYDPDWWIKRKIEREQITGLGPPALTLRTEDAGLDDRLDTVFAEQQVRELLEDFNRRVIEARRQLRGGPPVVTALRDVDAELASWRERRRAAQQEREEARAREEAELAAMSWRERRRAKRERGAP
;
A
#
# COMPACT_ATOMS: atom_id res chain seq x y z
N MET A 1 37.95 -7.74 -22.23
CA MET A 1 38.12 -7.23 -20.85
C MET A 1 38.99 -8.23 -20.10
N ALA A 2 40.31 -8.06 -20.13
CA ALA A 2 41.25 -8.93 -19.43
C ALA A 2 41.33 -8.51 -17.96
N GLY A 3 41.05 -9.43 -17.03
CA GLY A 3 41.08 -9.17 -15.59
C GLY A 3 42.48 -8.74 -15.13
N LYS A 4 42.54 -7.71 -14.28
CA LYS A 4 43.77 -7.28 -13.60
C LYS A 4 44.33 -8.46 -12.81
N ARG A 5 45.50 -8.98 -13.21
CA ARG A 5 46.29 -9.88 -12.37
C ARG A 5 46.78 -9.08 -11.18
N GLU A 6 46.43 -9.51 -9.97
CA GLU A 6 46.94 -8.94 -8.73
C GLU A 6 48.48 -8.97 -8.75
N PRO A 7 49.16 -7.90 -8.30
CA PRO A 7 50.61 -7.89 -8.26
C PRO A 7 51.07 -9.00 -7.33
N SER A 8 51.78 -9.98 -7.86
CA SER A 8 52.30 -11.09 -7.07
C SER A 8 53.21 -10.54 -5.99
N ASP A 9 52.85 -10.70 -4.72
CA ASP A 9 53.67 -10.27 -3.59
C ASP A 9 54.99 -11.04 -3.60
N THR A 10 56.00 -10.41 -4.18
CA THR A 10 57.37 -10.91 -4.30
C THR A 10 57.95 -11.39 -2.97
N PRO A 11 57.69 -10.73 -1.81
CA PRO A 11 58.17 -11.21 -0.52
C PRO A 11 57.55 -12.56 -0.11
N LEU A 12 56.25 -12.76 -0.39
CA LEU A 12 55.49 -13.96 -0.03
C LEU A 12 55.92 -15.15 -0.90
N ASN A 13 56.14 -14.92 -2.19
CA ASN A 13 56.68 -15.93 -3.10
C ASN A 13 58.14 -16.30 -2.77
N VAL A 14 58.96 -15.34 -2.36
CA VAL A 14 60.34 -15.59 -1.92
C VAL A 14 60.36 -16.40 -0.61
N ALA A 15 59.47 -16.08 0.34
CA ALA A 15 59.34 -16.86 1.57
C ALA A 15 58.93 -18.31 1.27
N ARG A 16 57.96 -18.51 0.37
CA ARG A 16 57.49 -19.83 -0.04
C ARG A 16 58.57 -20.63 -0.79
N TYR A 17 59.38 -19.97 -1.62
CA TYR A 17 60.51 -20.60 -2.31
C TYR A 17 61.63 -21.02 -1.35
N LYS A 18 61.95 -20.20 -0.35
CA LYS A 18 62.96 -20.55 0.67
C LYS A 18 62.50 -21.74 1.51
N ILE A 19 61.25 -21.74 1.94
CA ILE A 19 60.65 -22.85 2.69
C ILE A 19 60.63 -24.14 1.85
N ASN A 20 60.17 -24.08 0.59
CA ASN A 20 60.14 -25.25 -0.29
C ASN A 20 61.53 -25.79 -0.69
N ARG A 21 62.59 -24.98 -0.54
CA ARG A 21 63.97 -25.41 -0.75
C ARG A 21 64.54 -26.17 0.45
N GLU A 22 64.05 -25.89 1.65
CA GLU A 22 64.51 -26.52 2.89
C GLU A 22 63.78 -27.84 3.20
N ILE A 23 62.64 -28.11 2.54
CA ILE A 23 61.89 -29.36 2.66
C ILE A 23 62.50 -30.43 1.71
N PRO A 24 62.83 -31.64 2.18
CA PRO A 24 63.28 -32.75 1.35
C PRO A 24 62.26 -33.06 0.25
N GLU A 25 62.72 -33.43 -0.95
CA GLU A 25 61.86 -33.64 -2.13
C GLU A 25 60.70 -34.63 -1.91
N ALA A 26 60.84 -35.55 -0.96
CA ALA A 26 59.82 -36.53 -0.57
C ALA A 26 58.66 -35.96 0.28
N GLU A 27 58.80 -34.76 0.85
CA GLU A 27 57.79 -34.12 1.72
C GLU A 27 57.16 -32.86 1.09
N ARG A 28 57.44 -32.58 -0.18
CA ARG A 28 56.78 -31.47 -0.88
C ARG A 28 55.29 -31.80 -1.10
N PRO A 29 54.36 -30.92 -0.67
CA PRO A 29 52.95 -31.11 -0.98
C PRO A 29 52.74 -30.99 -2.49
N GLU A 30 52.09 -31.99 -3.08
CA GLU A 30 51.71 -31.96 -4.49
C GLU A 30 50.73 -30.81 -4.71
N GLU A 31 50.98 -29.97 -5.73
CA GLU A 31 50.13 -28.81 -6.07
C GLU A 31 48.79 -29.31 -6.63
N GLY A 32 47.89 -29.75 -5.74
CA GLY A 32 46.50 -30.05 -6.08
C GLY A 32 45.76 -28.75 -6.42
N GLU A 33 45.23 -28.68 -7.64
CA GLU A 33 44.35 -27.62 -8.10
C GLU A 33 43.14 -27.51 -7.15
N PRO A 34 42.79 -26.32 -6.62
CA PRO A 34 41.67 -26.19 -5.71
C PRO A 34 40.36 -26.56 -6.43
N ASP A 35 39.62 -27.51 -5.86
CA ASP A 35 38.33 -27.98 -6.37
C ASP A 35 37.35 -26.79 -6.50
N THR A 36 37.14 -26.33 -7.74
CA THR A 36 36.41 -25.10 -8.05
C THR A 36 34.89 -25.18 -7.80
N ASN A 37 34.39 -26.33 -7.34
CA ASN A 37 32.95 -26.58 -7.14
C ASN A 37 32.43 -26.33 -5.71
N GLU A 38 33.29 -26.15 -4.71
CA GLU A 38 32.85 -25.95 -3.30
C GLU A 38 32.73 -24.48 -2.88
N ALA A 39 33.29 -23.54 -3.65
CA ALA A 39 33.29 -22.12 -3.32
C ALA A 39 31.87 -21.51 -3.19
N GLY A 40 30.87 -22.07 -3.87
CA GLY A 40 29.47 -21.68 -3.74
C GLY A 40 28.72 -22.36 -2.57
N GLN A 41 29.15 -23.55 -2.17
CA GLN A 41 28.53 -24.32 -1.09
C GLN A 41 28.87 -23.72 0.28
N SER A 42 30.13 -23.36 0.49
CA SER A 42 30.60 -22.65 1.69
C SER A 42 29.82 -21.35 1.94
N MET A 43 29.48 -20.61 0.89
CA MET A 43 28.67 -19.39 0.96
C MET A 43 27.20 -19.66 1.33
N MET A 44 26.60 -20.74 0.81
CA MET A 44 25.22 -21.12 1.17
C MET A 44 25.13 -21.65 2.60
N GLU A 45 26.11 -22.45 3.05
CA GLU A 45 26.18 -22.97 4.41
C GLU A 45 26.42 -21.86 5.44
N ALA A 46 27.33 -20.94 5.16
CA ALA A 46 27.55 -19.75 6.00
C ALA A 46 26.28 -18.89 6.10
N ARG A 47 25.51 -18.75 5.01
CA ARG A 47 24.23 -18.04 5.02
C ARG A 47 23.18 -18.77 5.85
N ALA A 48 23.08 -20.10 5.75
CA ALA A 48 22.16 -20.89 6.54
C ALA A 48 22.49 -20.78 8.05
N GLN A 49 23.76 -20.87 8.42
CA GLN A 49 24.21 -20.67 9.81
C GLN A 49 23.88 -19.28 10.34
N TYR A 50 24.11 -18.24 9.52
CA TYR A 50 23.73 -16.87 9.89
C TYR A 50 22.22 -16.71 10.11
N VAL A 51 21.40 -17.30 9.23
CA VAL A 51 19.92 -17.28 9.37
C VAL A 51 19.49 -18.01 10.64
N GLU A 52 20.04 -19.20 10.91
CA GLU A 52 19.71 -19.97 12.12
C GLU A 52 20.07 -19.19 13.40
N ILE A 53 21.28 -18.61 13.48
CA ILE A 53 21.70 -17.80 14.61
C ILE A 53 20.74 -16.60 14.80
N SER A 54 20.33 -15.96 13.71
CA SER A 54 19.39 -14.84 13.74
C SER A 54 18.01 -15.25 14.27
N ILE A 55 17.49 -16.42 13.85
CA ILE A 55 16.22 -16.98 14.35
C ILE A 55 16.33 -17.28 15.85
N GLN A 56 17.40 -17.93 16.29
CA GLN A 56 17.60 -18.27 17.71
C GLN A 56 17.72 -17.04 18.61
N GLN A 57 18.37 -15.97 18.12
CA GLN A 57 18.42 -14.69 18.81
C GLN A 57 17.04 -14.04 18.91
N ALA A 58 16.24 -14.06 17.84
CA ALA A 58 14.88 -13.53 17.81
C ALA A 58 13.92 -14.30 18.75
N ILE A 59 14.03 -15.63 18.80
CA ILE A 59 13.30 -16.48 19.76
C ILE A 59 13.68 -16.11 21.20
N ARG A 60 14.98 -16.00 21.52
CA ARG A 60 15.43 -15.61 22.87
C ARG A 60 14.97 -14.23 23.30
N ARG A 61 14.80 -13.32 22.36
CA ARG A 61 14.28 -11.96 22.60
C ARG A 61 12.75 -11.95 22.78
N GLY A 62 12.07 -13.04 22.48
CA GLY A 62 10.61 -13.12 22.50
C GLY A 62 9.95 -12.41 21.31
N ASP A 63 10.65 -12.21 20.19
CA ASP A 63 10.07 -11.55 19.00
C ASP A 63 8.89 -12.33 18.41
N PHE A 64 8.82 -13.64 18.70
CA PHE A 64 7.74 -14.53 18.29
C PHE A 64 6.66 -14.71 19.36
N ASP A 65 6.81 -14.08 20.53
CA ASP A 65 5.80 -14.10 21.58
C ASP A 65 4.70 -13.07 21.29
N ASN A 66 3.45 -13.39 21.65
CA ASN A 66 2.28 -12.50 21.48
C ASN A 66 2.06 -11.97 20.04
N LEU A 67 2.43 -12.76 19.03
CA LEU A 67 2.16 -12.39 17.64
C LEU A 67 0.66 -12.09 17.42
N PRO A 68 0.33 -11.16 16.50
CA PRO A 68 -1.05 -10.89 16.12
C PRO A 68 -1.74 -12.18 15.66
N GLY A 69 -2.68 -12.68 16.46
CA GLY A 69 -3.39 -13.94 16.19
C GLY A 69 -2.92 -15.14 17.01
N SER A 70 -1.89 -15.01 17.86
CA SER A 70 -1.47 -16.08 18.78
C SER A 70 -2.63 -16.48 19.69
N GLY A 71 -2.89 -17.79 19.79
CA GLY A 71 -3.99 -18.37 20.56
C GLY A 71 -5.40 -18.14 19.99
N LYS A 72 -5.55 -17.37 18.90
CA LYS A 72 -6.84 -17.20 18.22
C LYS A 72 -7.04 -18.32 17.20
N PRO A 73 -8.28 -18.80 16.99
CA PRO A 73 -8.56 -19.76 15.94
C PRO A 73 -8.15 -19.17 14.58
N ILE A 74 -7.58 -20.00 13.70
CA ILE A 74 -7.21 -19.58 12.34
C ILE A 74 -8.51 -19.21 11.61
N PRO A 75 -8.66 -17.96 11.14
CA PRO A 75 -9.85 -17.54 10.42
C PRO A 75 -10.07 -18.40 9.16
N GLY A 76 -11.27 -18.93 8.97
CA GLY A 76 -11.64 -19.72 7.80
C GLY A 76 -11.17 -21.19 7.80
N LEU A 77 -10.57 -21.69 8.88
CA LEU A 77 -10.12 -23.10 8.97
C LEU A 77 -11.29 -24.10 9.07
N THR A 78 -12.39 -23.70 9.71
CA THR A 78 -13.59 -24.54 9.89
C THR A 78 -14.58 -24.40 8.73
N ASP A 79 -14.38 -23.42 7.84
CA ASP A 79 -15.26 -23.20 6.69
C ASP A 79 -14.99 -24.23 5.58
N ARG A 80 -15.99 -24.44 4.71
CA ARG A 80 -15.83 -25.27 3.51
C ARG A 80 -14.67 -24.72 2.67
N TYR A 81 -13.76 -25.61 2.25
CA TYR A 81 -12.62 -25.25 1.39
C TYR A 81 -13.08 -24.48 0.15
N ASP A 82 -12.65 -23.22 0.06
CA ASP A 82 -12.93 -22.32 -1.05
C ASP A 82 -11.65 -22.16 -1.89
N PRO A 83 -11.60 -22.63 -3.15
CA PRO A 83 -10.39 -22.49 -3.98
C PRO A 83 -9.98 -21.02 -4.21
N ASP A 84 -10.91 -20.07 -4.08
CA ASP A 84 -10.70 -18.64 -4.30
C ASP A 84 -10.44 -17.87 -2.99
N TRP A 85 -10.16 -18.56 -1.88
CA TRP A 85 -9.95 -17.95 -0.55
C TRP A 85 -8.88 -16.83 -0.57
N TRP A 86 -7.81 -17.04 -1.34
CA TRP A 86 -6.70 -16.09 -1.46
C TRP A 86 -7.10 -14.85 -2.27
N ILE A 87 -7.99 -15.00 -3.26
CA ILE A 87 -8.53 -13.90 -4.07
C ILE A 87 -9.41 -13.02 -3.18
N LYS A 88 -10.35 -13.63 -2.45
CA LYS A 88 -11.22 -12.92 -1.50
C LYS A 88 -10.40 -12.15 -0.45
N ARG A 89 -9.40 -12.81 0.14
CA ARG A 89 -8.48 -12.19 1.12
C ARG A 89 -7.66 -11.06 0.51
N LYS A 90 -7.26 -11.16 -0.77
CA LYS A 90 -6.54 -10.09 -1.47
C LYS A 90 -7.47 -8.90 -1.77
N ILE A 91 -8.69 -9.16 -2.26
CA ILE A 91 -9.70 -8.12 -2.49
C ILE A 91 -10.00 -7.36 -1.20
N GLU A 92 -10.21 -8.08 -0.10
CA GLU A 92 -10.48 -7.48 1.22
C GLU A 92 -9.26 -6.68 1.74
N ARG A 93 -8.05 -7.26 1.69
CA ARG A 93 -6.86 -6.58 2.20
C ARG A 93 -6.52 -5.31 1.43
N GLU A 94 -6.67 -5.32 0.11
CA GLU A 94 -6.34 -4.17 -0.75
C GLU A 94 -7.57 -3.27 -1.00
N GLN A 95 -8.73 -3.58 -0.40
CA GLN A 95 -10.00 -2.87 -0.59
C GLN A 95 -10.35 -2.67 -2.08
N ILE A 96 -10.17 -3.71 -2.89
CA ILE A 96 -10.37 -3.61 -4.34
C ILE A 96 -11.87 -3.53 -4.65
N THR A 97 -12.31 -2.38 -5.16
CA THR A 97 -13.70 -2.14 -5.59
C THR A 97 -13.86 -2.23 -7.10
N GLY A 98 -15.10 -2.33 -7.59
CA GLY A 98 -15.40 -2.32 -9.03
C GLY A 98 -15.15 -3.65 -9.75
N LEU A 99 -14.73 -4.69 -9.02
CA LEU A 99 -14.64 -6.07 -9.50
C LEU A 99 -15.99 -6.76 -9.36
N GLY A 100 -16.87 -6.57 -10.33
CA GLY A 100 -18.17 -7.24 -10.34
C GLY A 100 -18.89 -7.13 -11.67
N PRO A 101 -19.96 -7.92 -11.87
CA PRO A 101 -20.86 -7.73 -12.99
C PRO A 101 -21.35 -6.27 -13.04
N PRO A 102 -21.49 -5.66 -14.23
CA PRO A 102 -21.91 -4.26 -14.37
C PRO A 102 -23.19 -3.91 -13.60
N ALA A 103 -24.13 -4.85 -13.51
CA ALA A 103 -25.38 -4.66 -12.77
C ALA A 103 -25.18 -4.39 -11.27
N LEU A 104 -24.16 -5.00 -10.64
CA LEU A 104 -23.86 -4.81 -9.23
C LEU A 104 -23.00 -3.57 -9.00
N THR A 105 -21.98 -3.37 -9.84
CA THR A 105 -21.10 -2.19 -9.72
C THR A 105 -21.88 -0.90 -9.91
N LEU A 106 -22.78 -0.83 -10.90
CA LEU A 106 -23.62 0.35 -11.14
C LEU A 106 -24.58 0.63 -9.99
N ARG A 107 -25.09 -0.38 -9.28
CA ARG A 107 -25.92 -0.17 -8.08
C ARG A 107 -25.10 0.41 -6.93
N THR A 108 -23.89 -0.09 -6.70
CA THR A 108 -23.00 0.44 -5.67
C THR A 108 -22.59 1.87 -6.00
N GLU A 109 -22.28 2.15 -7.27
CA GLU A 109 -21.96 3.50 -7.72
C GLU A 109 -23.15 4.46 -7.58
N ASP A 110 -24.35 4.03 -7.95
CA ASP A 110 -25.59 4.82 -7.79
C ASP A 110 -25.84 5.19 -6.33
N ALA A 111 -25.58 4.28 -5.39
CA ALA A 111 -25.74 4.51 -3.96
C ALA A 111 -24.73 5.53 -3.38
N GLY A 112 -23.53 5.63 -3.97
CA GLY A 112 -22.49 6.58 -3.56
C GLY A 112 -22.39 7.82 -4.46
N LEU A 113 -23.30 7.98 -5.42
CA LEU A 113 -23.22 9.02 -6.43
C LEU A 113 -23.37 10.42 -5.83
N ASP A 114 -24.34 10.60 -4.93
CA ASP A 114 -24.66 11.88 -4.32
C ASP A 114 -23.48 12.43 -3.50
N ASP A 115 -22.84 11.55 -2.71
CA ASP A 115 -21.63 11.87 -1.95
C ASP A 115 -20.49 12.27 -2.89
N ARG A 116 -20.31 11.53 -4.00
CA ARG A 116 -19.29 11.84 -4.99
C ARG A 116 -19.52 13.20 -5.64
N LEU A 117 -20.76 13.54 -5.99
CA LEU A 117 -21.11 14.84 -6.57
C LEU A 117 -20.81 16.00 -5.62
N ASP A 118 -20.95 15.79 -4.31
CA ASP A 118 -20.62 16.80 -3.31
C ASP A 118 -19.14 17.12 -3.20
N THR A 119 -18.27 16.18 -3.59
CA THR A 119 -16.82 16.44 -3.63
C THR A 119 -16.39 17.31 -4.82
N VAL A 120 -17.25 17.48 -5.82
CA VAL A 120 -16.93 18.15 -7.08
C VAL A 120 -17.19 19.66 -7.00
N PHE A 121 -16.22 20.44 -7.50
CA PHE A 121 -16.28 21.90 -7.44
C PHE A 121 -16.93 22.56 -8.66
N ALA A 122 -16.82 21.96 -9.84
CA ALA A 122 -17.27 22.54 -11.09
C ALA A 122 -18.56 21.88 -11.61
N GLU A 123 -19.51 22.69 -12.04
CA GLU A 123 -20.79 22.20 -12.58
C GLU A 123 -20.61 21.31 -13.82
N GLN A 124 -19.68 21.70 -14.70
CA GLN A 124 -19.36 20.94 -15.92
C GLN A 124 -18.87 19.53 -15.57
N GLN A 125 -18.09 19.37 -14.49
CA GLN A 125 -17.62 18.06 -14.04
C GLN A 125 -18.75 17.20 -13.48
N VAL A 126 -19.73 17.81 -12.78
CA VAL A 126 -20.94 17.11 -12.32
C VAL A 126 -21.73 16.58 -13.52
N ARG A 127 -21.94 17.42 -14.55
CA ARG A 127 -22.60 17.01 -15.78
C ARG A 127 -21.89 15.83 -16.44
N GLU A 128 -20.57 15.93 -16.64
CA GLU A 128 -19.77 14.88 -17.26
C GLU A 128 -19.85 13.55 -16.50
N LEU A 129 -19.84 13.61 -15.16
CA LEU A 129 -19.93 12.43 -14.31
C LEU A 129 -21.31 11.76 -14.41
N LEU A 130 -22.39 12.54 -14.42
CA LEU A 130 -23.75 12.04 -14.59
C LEU A 130 -23.97 11.45 -15.99
N GLU A 131 -23.46 12.12 -17.03
CA GLU A 131 -23.53 11.62 -18.41
C GLU A 131 -22.74 10.33 -18.61
N ASP A 132 -21.54 10.23 -18.02
CA ASP A 132 -20.75 9.00 -18.03
C ASP A 132 -21.47 7.86 -17.30
N PHE A 133 -22.02 8.12 -16.12
CA PHE A 133 -22.81 7.14 -15.37
C PHE A 133 -23.99 6.63 -16.20
N ASN A 134 -24.79 7.54 -16.76
CA ASN A 134 -25.93 7.20 -17.61
C ASN A 134 -25.52 6.40 -18.84
N ARG A 135 -24.40 6.77 -19.49
CA ARG A 135 -23.85 6.03 -20.63
C ARG A 135 -23.52 4.59 -20.23
N ARG A 136 -22.84 4.39 -19.09
CA ARG A 136 -22.48 3.05 -18.59
C ARG A 136 -23.71 2.22 -18.22
N VAL A 137 -24.75 2.84 -17.64
CA VAL A 137 -26.05 2.17 -17.39
C VAL A 137 -26.70 1.71 -18.70
N ILE A 138 -26.74 2.58 -19.72
CA ILE A 138 -27.30 2.24 -21.04
C ILE A 138 -26.50 1.11 -21.70
N GLU A 139 -25.17 1.20 -21.68
CA GLU A 139 -24.29 0.17 -22.26
C GLU A 139 -24.49 -1.19 -21.56
N ALA A 140 -24.51 -1.20 -20.23
CA ALA A 140 -24.74 -2.40 -19.44
C ALA A 140 -26.11 -3.04 -19.75
N ARG A 141 -27.17 -2.23 -19.97
CA ARG A 141 -28.49 -2.72 -20.39
C ARG A 141 -28.50 -3.24 -21.82
N ARG A 142 -27.71 -2.64 -22.71
CA ARG A 142 -27.58 -3.07 -24.11
C ARG A 142 -26.76 -4.33 -24.27
N GLN A 143 -25.99 -4.72 -23.26
CA GLN A 143 -25.12 -5.87 -23.34
C GLN A 143 -25.93 -7.18 -23.38
N LEU A 144 -25.84 -7.93 -24.49
CA LEU A 144 -26.48 -9.24 -24.68
C LEU A 144 -25.68 -10.41 -24.10
N ARG A 145 -24.64 -10.15 -23.29
CA ARG A 145 -23.71 -11.19 -22.81
C ARG A 145 -24.25 -12.07 -21.67
N GLY A 146 -25.54 -11.95 -21.36
CA GLY A 146 -26.15 -12.61 -20.21
C GLY A 146 -25.63 -12.05 -18.88
N GLY A 147 -26.35 -12.32 -17.80
CA GLY A 147 -26.00 -11.87 -16.44
C GLY A 147 -27.22 -11.34 -15.67
N PRO A 148 -27.03 -10.96 -14.39
CA PRO A 148 -28.08 -10.37 -13.58
C PRO A 148 -28.65 -9.10 -14.26
N PRO A 149 -29.98 -8.89 -14.23
CA PRO A 149 -30.58 -7.74 -14.90
C PRO A 149 -30.11 -6.41 -14.29
N VAL A 150 -29.78 -5.44 -15.16
CA VAL A 150 -29.41 -4.07 -14.77
C VAL A 150 -30.69 -3.29 -14.48
N VAL A 151 -31.04 -3.14 -13.20
CA VAL A 151 -32.23 -2.37 -12.76
C VAL A 151 -31.92 -0.93 -12.35
N THR A 152 -30.66 -0.54 -12.30
CA THR A 152 -30.23 0.82 -11.90
C THR A 152 -30.86 1.86 -12.80
N ALA A 153 -31.52 2.87 -12.23
CA ALA A 153 -32.20 3.92 -12.98
C ALA A 153 -31.20 4.89 -13.65
N LEU A 154 -31.66 5.58 -14.69
CA LEU A 154 -30.91 6.72 -15.24
C LEU A 154 -31.18 7.94 -14.37
N ARG A 155 -30.15 8.78 -14.21
CA ARG A 155 -30.23 10.03 -13.46
C ARG A 155 -30.58 11.18 -14.41
N ASP A 156 -31.52 12.02 -13.99
CA ASP A 156 -31.84 13.24 -14.73
C ASP A 156 -30.76 14.29 -14.46
N VAL A 157 -29.97 14.60 -15.47
CA VAL A 157 -28.81 15.49 -15.35
C VAL A 157 -29.21 16.88 -14.88
N ASP A 158 -30.31 17.43 -15.39
CA ASP A 158 -30.72 18.79 -15.07
C ASP A 158 -31.30 18.88 -13.65
N ALA A 159 -32.06 17.85 -13.23
CA ALA A 159 -32.57 17.75 -11.88
C ALA A 159 -31.45 17.62 -10.84
N GLU A 160 -30.49 16.71 -11.09
CA GLU A 160 -29.35 16.50 -10.19
C GLU A 160 -28.45 17.74 -10.09
N LEU A 161 -28.25 18.46 -11.21
CA LEU A 161 -27.54 19.74 -11.20
C LEU A 161 -28.26 20.80 -10.37
N ALA A 162 -29.59 20.86 -10.45
CA ALA A 162 -30.37 21.79 -9.63
C ALA A 162 -30.21 21.48 -8.13
N SER A 163 -30.36 20.21 -7.74
CA SER A 163 -30.17 19.76 -6.36
C SER A 163 -28.75 19.99 -5.85
N TRP A 164 -27.74 19.74 -6.68
CA TRP A 164 -26.35 20.03 -6.33
C TRP A 164 -26.09 21.54 -6.10
N ARG A 165 -26.63 22.41 -6.97
CA ARG A 165 -26.51 23.87 -6.81
C ARG A 165 -27.23 24.35 -5.54
N GLU A 166 -28.35 23.72 -5.17
CA GLU A 166 -29.09 24.04 -3.96
C GLU A 166 -28.29 23.67 -2.70
N ARG A 167 -27.78 22.43 -2.62
CA ARG A 167 -26.93 21.97 -1.51
C ARG A 167 -25.70 22.86 -1.33
N ARG A 168 -25.07 23.27 -2.43
CA ARG A 168 -23.94 24.21 -2.42
C ARG A 168 -24.31 25.59 -1.89
N ARG A 169 -25.47 26.12 -2.27
CA ARG A 169 -25.94 27.41 -1.78
C ARG A 169 -26.25 27.37 -0.30
N ALA A 170 -26.91 26.31 0.18
CA ALA A 170 -27.15 26.10 1.60
C ALA A 170 -25.83 26.03 2.39
N ALA A 171 -24.88 25.20 1.96
CA ALA A 171 -23.58 25.09 2.63
C ALA A 171 -22.78 26.41 2.63
N GLN A 172 -22.90 27.22 1.57
CA GLN A 172 -22.27 28.54 1.52
C GLN A 172 -22.93 29.51 2.49
N GLN A 173 -24.27 29.53 2.56
CA GLN A 173 -25.03 30.37 3.50
C GLN A 173 -24.69 30.02 4.95
N GLU A 174 -24.65 28.74 5.31
CA GLU A 174 -24.26 28.30 6.66
C GLU A 174 -22.84 28.77 7.04
N ARG A 175 -21.89 28.71 6.09
CA ARG A 175 -20.53 29.22 6.30
C ARG A 175 -20.49 30.74 6.45
N GLU A 176 -21.30 31.46 5.69
CA GLU A 176 -21.44 32.91 5.82
C GLU A 176 -22.06 33.30 7.16
N GLU A 177 -23.11 32.61 7.59
CA GLU A 177 -23.71 32.80 8.90
C GLU A 177 -22.74 32.46 10.04
N ALA A 178 -22.00 31.37 9.93
CA ALA A 178 -20.98 31.01 10.93
C ALA A 178 -19.90 32.09 11.04
N ARG A 179 -19.39 32.58 9.91
CA ARG A 179 -18.44 33.70 9.89
C ARG A 179 -19.03 34.97 10.49
N ALA A 180 -20.27 35.31 10.15
CA ALA A 180 -20.95 36.48 10.72
C ALA A 180 -21.16 36.35 12.23
N ARG A 181 -21.48 35.15 12.73
CA ARG A 181 -21.57 34.86 14.18
C ARG A 181 -20.21 35.04 14.86
N GLU A 182 -19.15 34.48 14.30
CA GLU A 182 -17.79 34.65 14.81
C GLU A 182 -17.36 36.12 14.83
N GLU A 183 -17.65 36.87 13.76
CA GLU A 183 -17.37 38.30 13.68
C GLU A 183 -18.17 39.11 14.72
N ALA A 184 -19.45 38.77 14.93
CA ALA A 184 -20.28 39.40 15.94
C ALA A 184 -19.78 39.11 17.37
N GLU A 185 -19.37 37.87 17.64
CA GLU A 185 -18.73 37.48 18.91
C GLU A 185 -17.44 38.26 19.15
N LEU A 186 -16.56 38.34 18.14
CA LEU A 186 -15.32 39.13 18.23
C LEU A 186 -15.58 40.63 18.41
N ALA A 187 -16.62 41.17 17.78
CA ALA A 187 -17.01 42.57 17.91
C ALA A 187 -17.55 42.88 19.32
N ALA A 188 -18.33 41.96 19.90
CA ALA A 188 -18.88 42.06 21.26
C ALA A 188 -17.80 41.93 22.35
N MET A 189 -16.71 41.20 22.08
CA MET A 189 -15.58 41.10 23.01
C MET A 189 -14.86 42.43 23.20
N SER A 190 -14.43 42.72 24.43
CA SER A 190 -13.56 43.85 24.71
C SER A 190 -12.18 43.68 24.06
N TRP A 191 -11.45 44.78 23.86
CA TRP A 191 -10.09 44.76 23.31
C TRP A 191 -9.13 43.84 24.11
N ARG A 192 -9.33 43.72 25.44
CA ARG A 192 -8.52 42.85 26.31
C ARG A 192 -8.81 41.37 26.09
N GLU A 193 -10.07 40.99 25.90
CA GLU A 193 -10.50 39.61 25.64
C GLU A 193 -10.07 39.15 24.24
N ARG A 194 -10.22 39.99 23.22
CA ARG A 194 -9.72 39.71 21.85
C ARG A 194 -8.21 39.44 21.83
N ARG A 195 -7.44 40.22 22.59
CA ARG A 195 -5.98 40.05 22.71
C ARG A 195 -5.61 38.76 23.46
N ARG A 196 -6.43 38.30 24.42
CA ARG A 196 -6.24 37.04 25.14
C ARG A 196 -6.54 35.84 24.23
N ALA A 197 -7.68 35.83 23.55
CA ALA A 197 -8.04 34.76 22.62
C ALA A 197 -7.01 34.58 21.48
N LYS A 198 -6.44 35.68 20.97
CA LYS A 198 -5.36 35.64 19.98
C LYS A 198 -4.04 35.06 20.53
N ARG A 199 -3.77 35.23 21.82
CA ARG A 199 -2.60 34.61 22.50
C ARG A 199 -2.80 33.11 22.71
N GLU A 200 -4.01 32.68 23.05
CA GLU A 200 -4.34 31.25 23.21
C GLU A 200 -4.33 30.49 21.88
N ARG A 201 -4.81 31.10 20.78
CA ARG A 201 -4.72 30.50 19.42
C ARG A 201 -3.30 30.46 18.83
N GLY A 202 -2.35 31.18 19.43
CA GLY A 202 -0.96 31.30 18.96
C GLY A 202 0.09 30.73 19.91
N ALA A 203 -0.31 30.08 21.00
CA ALA A 203 0.59 29.36 21.89
C ALA A 203 0.83 27.94 21.32
N PRO A 204 2.10 27.49 21.21
CA PRO A 204 2.45 26.16 20.71
C PRO A 204 2.05 25.03 21.67
#